data_AF-A0A8S3RX62-F1
#
_entry.id   AF-A0A8S3RX62-F1
#
_cell.length_a   1.000
_cell.length_b   1.000
_cell.length_c   1.000
_cell.angle_alpha   90.00
_cell.angle_beta   90.00
_cell.angle_gamma   90.00
#
_symmetry.space_group_name_H-M   'P 1'
#
loop_
_entity.id
_entity.type
_entity.pdbx_description
1 polymer ?
#
loop_
_entity_poly.entity_id
_entity_poly.type
_entity_poly.pdbx_seq_one_letter_code
_entity_poly.pdbx_strand_id
1 'polypeptide(L)'
;MIQYLPTDKAIAEYIGTYPIEVVNKHGNAKLTNQEYIRTSPDTKSQVRSEIEAGKSVKQIFTDNFESEHQPRDSKYVQNVKYHVNNEKNPFNKQNIADDMQTVINMNSAKHPFLKEIVQTTGKPPSVICYTDFQMKHFASACKSSIFGVDKTFNLGACSVTTTVFQENKLKRKGKNTNPIIMGPIYLHWDGACHTYQRFFTPIGSVLYTTNY
;
A
#
# COMPACT_ATOMS: atom_id res chain seq x y z
N MET A 1 -38.34 -2.68 -29.43
CA MET A 1 -38.52 -1.29 -28.96
C MET A 1 -37.58 -1.10 -27.77
N ILE A 2 -36.38 -0.57 -28.02
CA ILE A 2 -35.33 -0.41 -27.00
C ILE A 2 -35.28 1.09 -26.69
N GLN A 3 -35.69 1.47 -25.48
CA GLN A 3 -35.58 2.85 -25.01
C GLN A 3 -34.11 3.15 -24.71
N TYR A 4 -33.52 4.07 -25.47
CA TYR A 4 -32.23 4.67 -25.15
C TYR A 4 -32.42 5.65 -23.98
N LEU A 5 -31.72 5.41 -22.87
CA LEU A 5 -31.53 6.43 -21.84
C LEU A 5 -30.43 7.40 -22.32
N PRO A 6 -30.63 8.72 -22.24
CA PRO A 6 -29.61 9.69 -22.62
C PRO A 6 -28.57 9.73 -21.50
N THR A 7 -27.37 9.20 -21.75
CA THR A 7 -26.24 9.31 -20.83
C THR A 7 -25.35 10.47 -21.26
N ASP A 8 -25.44 11.60 -20.55
CA ASP A 8 -24.46 12.72 -20.56
C ASP A 8 -23.10 12.33 -19.96
N LYS A 9 -22.72 11.05 -20.06
CA LYS A 9 -21.55 10.47 -19.41
C LYS A 9 -20.67 9.82 -20.47
N ALA A 10 -19.49 10.38 -20.67
CA ALA A 10 -18.46 9.81 -21.52
C ALA A 10 -17.52 8.91 -20.69
N ILE A 11 -17.22 7.71 -21.21
CA ILE A 11 -16.17 6.85 -20.69
C ILE A 11 -14.93 7.14 -21.54
N ALA A 12 -13.83 7.52 -20.90
CA ALA A 12 -12.55 7.76 -21.57
C ALA A 12 -11.46 6.95 -20.87
N GLU A 13 -10.66 6.22 -21.65
CA GLU A 13 -9.46 5.54 -21.19
C GLU A 13 -8.26 6.46 -21.43
N TYR A 14 -7.51 6.78 -20.37
CA TYR A 14 -6.28 7.54 -20.51
C TYR A 14 -5.13 6.63 -20.97
N ILE A 15 -4.75 6.74 -22.24
CA ILE A 15 -3.57 6.09 -22.80
C ILE A 15 -2.40 7.08 -22.71
N GLY A 16 -1.79 7.19 -21.53
CA GLY A 16 -0.56 7.98 -21.34
C GLY A 16 0.69 7.13 -21.54
N THR A 17 1.68 7.67 -22.24
CA THR A 17 3.06 7.14 -22.22
C THR A 17 3.80 7.71 -21.02
N TYR A 18 4.41 6.84 -20.22
CA TYR A 18 5.27 7.25 -19.10
C TYR A 18 6.38 8.17 -19.61
N PRO A 19 6.47 9.43 -19.14
CA PRO A 19 7.54 10.31 -19.58
C PRO A 19 8.86 9.77 -19.02
N ILE A 20 9.77 9.39 -19.92
CA ILE A 20 11.13 8.91 -19.62
C ILE A 20 11.99 10.04 -19.04
N GLU A 21 11.47 11.26 -18.96
CA GLU A 21 12.19 12.43 -18.48
C GLU A 21 12.58 12.27 -17.00
N VAL A 22 13.87 11.99 -16.84
CA VAL A 22 14.72 12.12 -15.66
C VAL A 22 13.99 11.73 -14.39
N VAL A 23 14.13 10.46 -14.00
CA VAL A 23 13.83 9.98 -12.65
C VAL A 23 14.64 10.84 -11.68
N ASN A 24 14.04 11.93 -11.23
CA ASN A 24 14.58 12.73 -10.14
C ASN A 24 14.65 11.78 -8.95
N LYS A 25 15.87 11.51 -8.49
CA LYS A 25 16.09 10.61 -7.37
C LYS A 25 15.24 11.10 -6.21
N HIS A 26 14.44 10.20 -5.64
CA HIS A 26 13.60 10.50 -4.49
C HIS A 26 14.45 11.16 -3.40
N GLY A 27 13.97 12.25 -2.78
CA GLY A 27 14.73 13.26 -2.04
C GLY A 27 15.64 12.82 -0.87
N ASN A 28 15.76 11.52 -0.61
CA ASN A 28 16.66 10.93 0.38
C ASN A 28 17.78 10.06 -0.22
N ALA A 29 17.89 9.95 -1.54
CA ALA A 29 18.97 9.23 -2.20
C ALA A 29 20.28 10.00 -2.05
N LYS A 30 21.06 9.68 -1.00
CA LYS A 30 22.39 10.26 -0.80
C LYS A 30 23.34 9.71 -1.86
N LEU A 31 23.97 10.61 -2.61
CA LEU A 31 25.15 10.28 -3.42
C LEU A 31 26.28 9.93 -2.45
N THR A 32 26.62 8.65 -2.34
CA THR A 32 27.92 8.25 -1.81
C THR A 32 28.82 7.97 -3.01
N ASN A 33 29.80 8.85 -3.27
CA ASN A 33 30.89 8.60 -4.22
C ASN A 33 31.87 7.52 -3.72
N GLN A 34 31.54 6.85 -2.61
CA GLN A 34 32.32 5.75 -2.07
C GLN A 34 31.89 4.45 -2.74
N GLU A 35 32.88 3.72 -3.25
CA GLU A 35 32.69 2.38 -3.76
C GLU A 35 32.06 1.47 -2.68
N TYR A 36 31.14 0.60 -3.11
CA TYR A 36 30.57 -0.40 -2.22
C TYR A 36 31.64 -1.45 -1.89
N ILE A 37 32.21 -1.36 -0.69
CA ILE A 37 33.11 -2.38 -0.17
C ILE A 37 32.28 -3.41 0.59
N ARG A 38 32.30 -4.66 0.12
CA ARG A 38 31.64 -5.78 0.77
C ARG A 38 32.39 -6.17 2.04
N THR A 39 31.67 -6.31 3.16
CA THR A 39 32.24 -6.82 4.41
C THR A 39 32.63 -8.28 4.28
N SER A 40 33.75 -8.68 4.89
CA SER A 40 34.19 -10.06 4.88
C SER A 40 33.18 -10.99 5.57
N PRO A 41 33.02 -12.25 5.12
CA PRO A 41 32.16 -13.23 5.77
C PRO A 41 32.55 -13.50 7.23
N ASP A 42 33.83 -13.42 7.56
CA ASP A 42 34.36 -13.71 8.90
C ASP A 42 33.93 -12.65 9.91
N THR A 43 34.07 -11.36 9.55
CA THR A 43 33.55 -10.24 10.35
C THR A 43 32.04 -10.33 10.54
N LYS A 44 31.29 -10.78 9.53
CA LYS A 44 29.84 -11.00 9.66
C LYS A 44 29.51 -12.11 10.68
N SER A 45 30.28 -13.19 10.67
CA SER A 45 30.07 -14.34 11.56
C SER A 45 30.42 -14.00 13.01
N GLN A 46 31.51 -13.26 13.23
CA GLN A 46 31.90 -12.80 14.56
C GLN A 46 30.90 -11.79 15.15
N VAL A 47 30.49 -10.78 14.37
CA VAL A 47 29.47 -9.82 14.85
C VAL A 47 28.18 -10.54 15.21
N ARG A 48 27.79 -11.56 14.43
CA ARG A 48 26.62 -12.39 14.71
C ARG A 48 26.75 -13.14 16.03
N SER A 49 27.87 -13.82 16.29
CA SER A 49 28.08 -14.56 17.54
C SER A 49 28.08 -13.63 18.76
N GLU A 50 28.67 -12.45 18.65
CA GLU A 50 28.66 -11.45 19.72
C GLU A 50 27.26 -10.88 20.02
N ILE A 51 26.43 -10.68 19.00
CA ILE A 51 25.02 -10.31 19.16
C ILE A 51 24.24 -11.43 19.83
N GLU A 52 24.48 -12.68 19.42
CA GLU A 52 23.81 -13.86 19.99
C GLU A 52 24.21 -14.07 21.45
N ALA A 53 25.43 -13.71 21.83
CA ALA A 53 25.92 -13.64 23.21
C ALA A 53 25.36 -12.45 24.02
N GLY A 54 24.52 -11.60 23.42
CA GLY A 54 23.81 -10.52 24.11
C GLY A 54 24.55 -9.19 24.20
N LYS A 55 25.69 -9.02 23.51
CA LYS A 55 26.43 -7.75 23.52
C LYS A 55 25.65 -6.62 22.83
N SER A 56 25.81 -5.40 23.34
CA SER A 56 25.24 -4.21 22.72
C SER A 56 26.03 -3.79 21.47
N VAL A 57 25.36 -3.09 20.54
CA VAL A 57 25.97 -2.56 19.32
C VAL A 57 27.20 -1.71 19.61
N LYS A 58 27.15 -0.90 20.68
CA LYS A 58 28.27 -0.05 21.10
C LYS A 58 29.45 -0.89 21.58
N GLN A 59 29.20 -1.90 22.42
CA GLN A 59 30.24 -2.80 22.91
C GLN A 59 30.92 -3.54 21.76
N ILE A 60 30.15 -4.12 20.84
CA ILE A 60 30.71 -4.85 19.69
C ILE A 60 31.59 -3.94 18.83
N PHE A 61 31.20 -2.68 18.63
CA PHE A 61 31.99 -1.73 17.86
C PHE A 61 33.27 -1.30 18.59
N THR A 62 33.20 -1.05 19.90
CA THR A 62 34.36 -0.65 20.72
C THR A 62 35.34 -1.81 20.92
N ASP A 63 34.86 -3.00 21.23
CA ASP A 63 35.69 -4.20 21.47
C ASP A 63 36.47 -4.62 20.22
N ASN A 64 35.91 -4.36 19.03
CA ASN A 64 36.51 -4.73 17.75
C ASN A 64 37.24 -3.57 17.06
N PHE A 65 37.42 -2.42 17.72
CA PHE A 65 37.94 -1.19 17.11
C PHE A 65 39.38 -1.31 16.56
N GLU A 66 40.15 -2.30 17.02
CA GLU A 66 41.51 -2.59 16.54
C GLU A 66 41.68 -4.05 16.07
N SER A 67 40.57 -4.77 15.88
CA SER A 67 40.61 -6.17 15.44
C SER A 67 40.77 -6.29 13.92
N GLU A 68 41.34 -7.40 13.47
CA GLU A 68 41.37 -7.79 12.05
C GLU A 68 39.95 -7.87 11.44
N HIS A 69 38.94 -8.03 12.29
CA HIS A 69 37.53 -8.17 11.91
C HIS A 69 36.68 -6.95 12.31
N GLN A 70 37.29 -5.76 12.36
CA GLN A 70 36.59 -4.53 12.72
C GLN A 70 35.36 -4.27 11.82
N PRO A 71 34.16 -4.10 12.41
CA PRO A 71 32.98 -3.65 11.68
C PRO A 71 33.18 -2.24 11.11
N ARG A 72 32.82 -2.02 9.84
CA ARG A 72 32.99 -0.73 9.15
C ARG A 72 32.35 0.45 9.90
N ASP A 73 31.14 0.26 10.39
CA ASP A 73 30.41 1.25 11.15
C ASP A 73 29.43 0.61 12.13
N SER A 74 28.96 1.41 13.09
CA SER A 74 27.92 0.97 14.03
C SER A 74 26.60 0.61 13.35
N LYS A 75 26.32 1.20 12.18
CA LYS A 75 25.13 0.90 11.38
C LYS A 75 25.15 -0.53 10.82
N TYR A 76 26.30 -1.03 10.42
CA TYR A 76 26.47 -2.42 10.01
C TYR A 76 26.09 -3.38 11.15
N VAL A 77 26.61 -3.15 12.35
CA VAL A 77 26.29 -3.96 13.53
C VAL A 77 24.79 -3.87 13.87
N GLN A 78 24.17 -2.69 13.72
CA GLN A 78 22.70 -2.54 13.86
C GLN A 78 21.93 -3.37 12.86
N ASN A 79 22.33 -3.37 11.59
CA ASN A 79 21.68 -4.15 10.53
C ASN A 79 21.80 -5.64 10.80
N VAL A 80 22.98 -6.14 11.19
CA VAL A 80 23.17 -7.55 11.57
C VAL A 80 22.29 -7.90 12.77
N LYS A 81 22.22 -7.04 13.79
CA LYS A 81 21.33 -7.24 14.95
C LYS A 81 19.87 -7.31 14.56
N TYR A 82 19.43 -6.44 13.65
CA TYR A 82 18.07 -6.48 13.12
C TYR A 82 17.78 -7.82 12.42
N HIS A 83 18.69 -8.29 11.57
CA HIS A 83 18.55 -9.58 10.88
C HIS A 83 18.52 -10.77 11.86
N VAL A 84 19.43 -10.82 12.83
CA VAL A 84 19.46 -11.87 13.86
C VAL A 84 18.18 -11.87 14.69
N ASN A 85 17.67 -10.69 15.07
CA ASN A 85 16.41 -10.58 15.80
C ASN A 85 15.19 -11.02 14.96
N ASN A 86 15.19 -10.73 13.66
CA ASN A 86 14.15 -11.19 12.74
C ASN A 86 14.21 -12.71 12.51
N GLU A 87 15.41 -13.30 12.46
CA GLU A 87 15.59 -14.75 12.35
C GLU A 87 15.19 -15.49 13.62
N LYS A 88 15.50 -14.93 14.80
CA LYS A 88 15.12 -15.50 16.11
C LYS A 88 13.63 -15.40 16.41
N ASN A 89 12.94 -14.42 15.82
CA ASN A 89 11.49 -14.28 15.90
C ASN A 89 10.84 -14.55 14.54
N PRO A 90 10.84 -15.81 14.04
CA PRO A 90 10.17 -16.15 12.79
C PRO A 90 8.65 -15.92 12.90
N PHE A 91 8.10 -15.78 14.10
CA PHE A 91 6.72 -15.37 14.39
C PHE A 91 6.37 -13.94 13.95
N ASN A 92 7.36 -13.13 13.54
CA ASN A 92 7.11 -11.87 12.82
C ASN A 92 6.98 -12.08 11.31
N LYS A 93 6.98 -13.33 10.82
CA LYS A 93 6.27 -13.67 9.57
C LYS A 93 4.79 -13.69 9.94
N GLN A 94 4.10 -12.57 9.74
CA GLN A 94 2.65 -12.50 9.91
C GLN A 94 2.02 -13.72 9.26
N ASN A 95 1.39 -14.57 10.07
CA ASN A 95 0.61 -15.66 9.57
C ASN A 95 -0.58 -15.04 8.84
N ILE A 96 -0.70 -15.30 7.53
CA ILE A 96 -1.79 -14.75 6.71
C ILE A 96 -3.16 -15.09 7.32
N ALA A 97 -3.27 -16.25 7.99
CA ALA A 97 -4.50 -16.61 8.71
C ALA A 97 -4.80 -15.65 9.87
N ASP A 98 -3.79 -15.20 10.62
CA ASP A 98 -3.95 -14.25 11.73
C ASP A 98 -4.28 -12.84 11.22
N ASP A 99 -3.68 -12.43 10.10
CA ASP A 99 -4.02 -11.17 9.43
C ASP A 99 -5.48 -11.19 8.92
N MET A 100 -5.90 -12.27 8.27
CA MET A 100 -7.29 -12.43 7.80
C MET A 100 -8.28 -12.49 8.97
N GLN A 101 -7.93 -13.20 10.05
CA GLN A 101 -8.73 -13.23 11.27
C GLN A 101 -8.85 -11.82 11.88
N THR A 102 -7.79 -11.03 11.85
CA THR A 102 -7.80 -9.63 12.29
C THR A 102 -8.77 -8.80 11.46
N VAL A 103 -8.74 -8.93 10.12
CA VAL A 103 -9.66 -8.23 9.21
C VAL A 103 -11.12 -8.65 9.48
N ILE A 104 -11.38 -9.94 9.70
CA ILE A 104 -12.71 -10.46 10.09
C ILE A 104 -13.18 -9.89 11.42
N ASN A 105 -12.29 -9.84 12.42
CA ASN A 105 -12.58 -9.27 13.73
C ASN A 105 -12.88 -7.77 13.63
N MET A 106 -12.13 -7.03 12.81
CA MET A 106 -12.37 -5.61 12.53
C MET A 106 -13.74 -5.38 11.88
N ASN A 107 -14.13 -6.22 10.91
CA ASN A 107 -15.46 -6.16 10.30
C ASN A 107 -16.56 -6.44 11.33
N SER A 108 -16.38 -7.47 12.16
CA SER A 108 -17.32 -7.85 13.21
C SER A 108 -17.47 -6.75 14.26
N ALA A 109 -16.38 -6.04 14.56
CA ALA A 109 -16.36 -4.87 15.44
C ALA A 109 -16.90 -3.58 14.78
N LYS A 110 -17.43 -3.66 13.54
CA LYS A 110 -17.96 -2.53 12.76
C LYS A 110 -16.94 -1.41 12.55
N HIS A 111 -15.70 -1.78 12.23
CA HIS A 111 -14.66 -0.79 11.92
C HIS A 111 -15.13 0.17 10.81
N PRO A 112 -15.00 1.50 10.98
CA PRO A 112 -15.66 2.49 10.12
C PRO A 112 -15.23 2.48 8.65
N PHE A 113 -14.05 1.93 8.36
CA PHE A 113 -13.47 1.85 7.02
C PHE A 113 -13.71 0.51 6.33
N LEU A 114 -13.94 -0.57 7.07
CA LEU A 114 -14.09 -1.92 6.52
C LEU A 114 -15.59 -2.21 6.42
N LYS A 115 -16.10 -2.36 5.20
CA LYS A 115 -17.55 -2.40 4.95
C LYS A 115 -18.06 -3.79 4.65
N GLU A 116 -17.31 -4.57 3.89
CA GLU A 116 -17.71 -5.92 3.54
C GLU A 116 -16.47 -6.80 3.31
N ILE A 117 -16.53 -8.04 3.82
CA ILE A 117 -15.63 -9.13 3.44
C ILE A 117 -16.49 -10.14 2.71
N VAL A 118 -16.18 -10.39 1.45
CA VAL A 118 -16.90 -11.32 0.60
C VAL A 118 -16.12 -12.62 0.55
N GLN A 119 -16.69 -13.69 1.09
CA GLN A 119 -16.15 -15.03 1.03
C GLN A 119 -17.10 -15.92 0.21
N THR A 120 -16.61 -16.44 -0.91
CA THR A 120 -17.38 -17.35 -1.78
C THR A 120 -16.64 -18.67 -1.87
N THR A 121 -17.34 -19.79 -1.75
CA THR A 121 -16.76 -21.13 -1.86
C THR A 121 -15.98 -21.28 -3.17
N GLY A 122 -14.72 -21.72 -3.07
CA GLY A 122 -13.85 -21.91 -4.23
C GLY A 122 -13.27 -20.63 -4.84
N LYS A 123 -13.45 -19.47 -4.21
CA LYS A 123 -12.84 -18.20 -4.62
C LYS A 123 -12.05 -17.55 -3.48
N PRO A 124 -10.98 -16.81 -3.79
CA PRO A 124 -10.30 -16.05 -2.76
C PRO A 124 -11.22 -14.96 -2.19
N PRO A 125 -11.05 -14.56 -0.93
CA PRO A 125 -11.86 -13.51 -0.34
C PRO A 125 -11.59 -12.17 -1.04
N SER A 126 -12.56 -11.26 -0.96
CA SER A 126 -12.35 -9.87 -1.35
C SER A 126 -12.89 -8.93 -0.28
N VAL A 127 -12.33 -7.71 -0.21
CA VAL A 127 -12.63 -6.76 0.86
C VAL A 127 -12.96 -5.41 0.25
N ILE A 128 -14.10 -4.85 0.65
CA ILE A 128 -14.55 -3.52 0.24
C ILE A 128 -14.31 -2.56 1.40
N CYS A 129 -13.56 -1.49 1.10
CA CYS A 129 -13.12 -0.53 2.09
C CYS A 129 -13.53 0.90 1.69
N TYR A 130 -14.27 1.57 2.55
CA TYR A 130 -14.55 3.01 2.47
C TYR A 130 -15.12 3.50 3.81
N THR A 131 -14.98 4.80 4.08
CA THR A 131 -15.75 5.43 5.17
C THR A 131 -17.06 6.02 4.65
N ASP A 132 -18.06 6.19 5.52
CA ASP A 132 -19.33 6.82 5.10
C ASP A 132 -19.12 8.28 4.69
N PHE A 133 -18.19 8.98 5.35
CA PHE A 133 -17.77 10.32 4.94
C PHE A 133 -17.20 10.31 3.53
N GLN A 134 -16.26 9.40 3.25
CA GLN A 134 -15.66 9.24 1.94
C GLN A 134 -16.69 8.90 0.87
N MET A 135 -17.66 8.03 1.16
CA MET A 135 -18.72 7.66 0.22
C MET A 135 -19.68 8.83 -0.08
N LYS A 136 -20.07 9.61 0.94
CA LYS A 136 -20.88 10.82 0.75
C LYS A 136 -20.14 11.89 -0.04
N HIS A 137 -18.87 12.08 0.30
CA HIS A 137 -18.00 13.06 -0.35
C HIS A 137 -17.78 12.69 -1.82
N PHE A 138 -17.49 11.41 -2.06
CA PHE A 138 -17.39 10.81 -3.38
C PHE A 138 -18.67 11.03 -4.21
N ALA A 139 -19.85 10.74 -3.64
CA ALA A 139 -21.13 10.96 -4.31
C ALA A 139 -21.41 12.44 -4.64
N SER A 140 -21.06 13.35 -3.74
CA SER A 140 -21.15 14.79 -4.01
C SER A 140 -20.19 15.24 -5.12
N ALA A 141 -18.98 14.69 -5.17
CA ALA A 141 -17.99 15.08 -6.16
C ALA A 141 -18.32 14.56 -7.56
N CYS A 142 -18.86 13.34 -7.68
CA CYS A 142 -19.30 12.75 -8.94
C CYS A 142 -20.33 13.59 -9.73
N LYS A 143 -21.02 14.54 -9.09
CA LYS A 143 -21.95 15.47 -9.77
C LYS A 143 -21.25 16.52 -10.64
N SER A 144 -19.99 16.82 -10.34
CA SER A 144 -19.27 17.95 -10.95
C SER A 144 -17.84 17.61 -11.40
N SER A 145 -17.39 16.38 -11.14
CA SER A 145 -16.00 15.99 -11.29
C SER A 145 -15.84 14.70 -12.06
N ILE A 146 -14.69 14.56 -12.70
CA ILE A 146 -14.28 13.34 -13.39
C ILE A 146 -13.92 12.30 -12.33
N PHE A 147 -14.55 11.14 -12.45
CA PHE A 147 -14.26 9.95 -11.66
C PHE A 147 -13.25 9.09 -12.39
N GLY A 148 -12.16 8.75 -11.71
CA GLY A 148 -11.18 7.77 -12.18
C GLY A 148 -11.32 6.48 -11.39
N VAL A 149 -11.26 5.36 -12.10
CA VAL A 149 -10.87 4.09 -11.50
C VAL A 149 -9.42 3.90 -11.89
N ASP A 150 -8.52 3.87 -10.91
CA ASP A 150 -7.13 3.60 -11.22
C ASP A 150 -6.96 2.11 -11.54
N LYS A 151 -5.98 1.82 -12.39
CA LYS A 151 -5.63 0.46 -12.74
C LYS A 151 -5.27 -0.28 -11.46
N THR A 152 -5.74 -1.52 -11.37
CA THR A 152 -5.45 -2.43 -10.27
C THR A 152 -3.95 -2.45 -9.93
N PHE A 153 -3.60 -1.99 -8.73
CA PHE A 153 -2.25 -2.11 -8.18
C PHE A 153 -2.02 -3.55 -7.70
N ASN A 154 -0.97 -4.20 -8.18
CA ASN A 154 -0.63 -5.55 -7.74
C ASN A 154 0.29 -5.49 -6.51
N LEU A 155 -0.24 -5.81 -5.34
CA LEU A 155 0.50 -6.00 -4.09
C LEU A 155 0.80 -7.49 -3.89
N GLY A 156 1.58 -8.05 -4.82
CA GLY A 156 1.86 -9.49 -4.87
C GLY A 156 0.66 -10.28 -5.37
N ALA A 157 0.10 -11.15 -4.52
CA ALA A 157 -1.10 -11.93 -4.85
C ALA A 157 -2.41 -11.12 -4.74
N CYS A 158 -2.40 -10.03 -3.96
CA CYS A 158 -3.55 -9.14 -3.81
C CYS A 158 -3.51 -8.04 -4.87
N SER A 159 -4.59 -7.91 -5.59
CA SER A 159 -4.91 -6.80 -6.47
C SER A 159 -5.69 -5.73 -5.71
N VAL A 160 -5.36 -4.46 -5.93
CA VAL A 160 -6.03 -3.32 -5.29
C VAL A 160 -6.58 -2.39 -6.34
N THR A 161 -7.91 -2.31 -6.43
CA THR A 161 -8.58 -1.35 -7.30
C THR A 161 -9.02 -0.15 -6.46
N THR A 162 -8.49 1.01 -6.79
CA THR A 162 -8.83 2.26 -6.10
C THR A 162 -9.66 3.13 -7.01
N THR A 163 -10.56 3.87 -6.40
CA THR A 163 -11.25 4.96 -7.08
C THR A 163 -10.65 6.29 -6.67
N VAL A 164 -10.71 7.26 -7.57
CA VAL A 164 -10.21 8.61 -7.35
C VAL A 164 -11.17 9.63 -7.96
N PHE A 165 -11.23 10.81 -7.37
CA PHE A 165 -12.01 11.92 -7.90
C PHE A 165 -11.29 13.24 -7.63
N GLN A 166 -11.53 14.24 -8.46
CA GLN A 166 -10.99 15.58 -8.24
C GLN A 166 -11.96 16.40 -7.39
N GLU A 167 -11.49 16.97 -6.28
CA GLU A 167 -12.34 17.79 -5.41
C GLU A 167 -12.36 19.25 -5.87
N ASN A 168 -13.47 19.63 -6.51
CA ASN A 168 -13.60 20.94 -7.13
C ASN A 168 -13.74 22.11 -6.15
N LYS A 169 -14.20 21.84 -4.91
CA LYS A 169 -14.35 22.85 -3.85
C LYS A 169 -13.05 23.14 -3.10
N LEU A 170 -12.02 22.30 -3.28
CA LEU A 170 -10.73 22.47 -2.62
C LEU A 170 -9.66 22.89 -3.62
N LYS A 171 -8.74 23.75 -3.18
CA LYS A 171 -7.54 24.12 -3.93
C LYS A 171 -6.31 23.66 -3.17
N ARG A 172 -5.32 23.12 -3.89
CA ARG A 172 -4.02 22.74 -3.30
C ARG A 172 -3.30 23.99 -2.81
N LYS A 173 -2.71 23.94 -1.62
CA LYS A 173 -1.94 25.08 -1.10
C LYS A 173 -0.79 25.42 -2.06
N GLY A 174 -0.72 26.69 -2.48
CA GLY A 174 0.30 27.18 -3.41
C GLY A 174 0.13 26.72 -4.87
N LYS A 175 -0.96 26.04 -5.23
CA LYS A 175 -1.28 25.67 -6.63
C LYS A 175 -2.75 25.97 -6.91
N ASN A 176 -3.07 26.61 -8.05
CA ASN A 176 -4.48 26.84 -8.44
C ASN A 176 -5.17 25.57 -9.00
N THR A 177 -4.70 24.38 -8.62
CA THR A 177 -5.23 23.10 -9.06
C THR A 177 -6.03 22.43 -7.95
N ASN A 178 -7.07 21.73 -8.34
CA ASN A 178 -7.91 20.96 -7.45
C ASN A 178 -7.20 19.65 -7.06
N PRO A 179 -7.29 19.20 -5.79
CA PRO A 179 -6.66 17.95 -5.37
C PRO A 179 -7.43 16.74 -5.89
N ILE A 180 -6.69 15.69 -6.26
CA ILE A 180 -7.22 14.34 -6.45
C ILE A 180 -7.32 13.68 -5.08
N ILE A 181 -8.51 13.16 -4.75
CA ILE A 181 -8.83 12.47 -3.50
C ILE A 181 -9.11 11.00 -3.82
N MET A 182 -8.68 10.11 -2.92
CA MET A 182 -9.02 8.69 -3.00
C MET A 182 -10.46 8.44 -2.53
N GLY A 183 -11.21 7.70 -3.33
CA GLY A 183 -12.52 7.17 -3.01
C GLY A 183 -12.45 5.73 -2.46
N PRO A 184 -13.57 4.99 -2.52
CA PRO A 184 -13.61 3.56 -2.15
C PRO A 184 -12.48 2.72 -2.76
N ILE A 185 -12.04 1.73 -1.99
CA ILE A 185 -10.93 0.83 -2.30
C ILE A 185 -11.44 -0.61 -2.28
N TYR A 186 -10.95 -1.41 -3.21
CA TYR A 186 -11.27 -2.83 -3.33
C TYR A 186 -10.01 -3.68 -3.31
N LEU A 187 -9.93 -4.61 -2.34
CA LEU A 187 -8.90 -5.63 -2.27
C LEU A 187 -9.48 -6.93 -2.84
N HIS A 188 -8.84 -7.48 -3.87
CA HIS A 188 -9.30 -8.69 -4.54
C HIS A 188 -8.13 -9.53 -5.02
N TRP A 189 -8.38 -10.79 -5.32
CA TRP A 189 -7.36 -11.78 -5.71
C TRP A 189 -7.70 -12.46 -7.04
N ASP A 190 -8.76 -12.01 -7.71
CA ASP A 190 -9.12 -12.44 -9.05
C ASP A 190 -9.65 -11.27 -9.88
N GLY A 191 -9.46 -11.33 -11.20
CA GLY A 191 -9.88 -10.28 -12.13
C GLY A 191 -11.23 -10.54 -12.79
N ALA A 192 -12.10 -11.37 -12.20
CA ALA A 192 -13.34 -11.78 -12.86
C ALA A 192 -14.39 -10.65 -12.85
N CYS A 193 -15.22 -10.58 -13.89
CA CYS A 193 -16.22 -9.53 -14.05
C CYS A 193 -17.17 -9.40 -12.84
N HIS A 194 -17.65 -10.53 -12.30
CA HIS A 194 -18.54 -10.56 -11.14
C HIS A 194 -17.90 -9.99 -9.86
N THR A 195 -16.59 -10.14 -9.71
CA THR A 195 -15.79 -9.61 -8.58
C THR A 195 -15.83 -8.09 -8.60
N TYR A 196 -15.58 -7.49 -9.76
CA TYR A 196 -15.74 -6.04 -9.97
C TYR A 196 -17.18 -5.56 -9.86
N GLN A 197 -18.15 -6.32 -10.39
CA GLN A 197 -19.56 -5.97 -10.27
C GLN A 197 -19.97 -5.83 -8.79
N ARG A 198 -19.47 -6.71 -7.92
CA ARG A 198 -19.73 -6.64 -6.47
C ARG A 198 -19.21 -5.35 -5.84
N PHE A 199 -18.05 -4.86 -6.28
CA PHE A 199 -17.49 -3.60 -5.81
C PHE A 199 -18.25 -2.37 -6.35
N PHE A 200 -18.59 -2.36 -7.64
CA PHE A 200 -19.25 -1.20 -8.26
C PHE A 200 -20.74 -1.09 -7.97
N THR A 201 -21.42 -2.19 -7.60
CA THR A 201 -22.85 -2.17 -7.26
C THR A 201 -23.18 -1.23 -6.09
N PRO A 202 -22.55 -1.33 -4.91
CA PRO A 202 -22.83 -0.43 -3.79
C PRO A 202 -22.49 1.03 -4.14
N ILE A 203 -21.38 1.27 -4.84
CA ILE A 203 -21.00 2.61 -5.32
C ILE A 203 -22.09 3.18 -6.23
N GLY A 204 -22.52 2.40 -7.23
CA GLY A 204 -23.59 2.77 -8.13
C GLY A 204 -24.89 3.10 -7.39
N SER A 205 -25.28 2.28 -6.41
CA SER A 205 -26.51 2.49 -5.62
C SER A 205 -26.52 3.84 -4.91
N VAL A 206 -25.39 4.24 -4.31
CA VAL A 206 -25.25 5.54 -3.64
C VAL A 206 -25.32 6.66 -4.68
N LEU A 207 -24.62 6.51 -5.79
CA LEU A 207 -24.62 7.52 -6.86
C LEU A 207 -26.03 7.72 -7.44
N TYR A 208 -26.82 6.66 -7.65
CA TYR A 208 -28.19 6.77 -8.14
C TYR A 208 -29.14 7.42 -7.13
N THR A 209 -29.04 7.04 -5.85
CA THR A 209 -29.94 7.56 -4.80
C THR A 209 -29.74 9.07 -4.56
N THR A 210 -28.56 9.61 -4.86
CA THR A 210 -28.25 11.03 -4.67
C THR A 210 -28.68 11.93 -5.86
N ASN A 211 -29.26 11.36 -6.92
CA ASN A 211 -29.70 12.07 -8.13
C ASN A 211 -31.20 12.40 -8.16
N TYR A 212 -31.94 12.08 -7.10
CA TYR A 212 -33.32 12.50 -6.88
C TYR A 212 -33.42 13.33 -5.60
#